data_AF-A0A3P7IRL4-F1
#
_entry.id   AF-A0A3P7IRL4-F1
#
_cell.length_a   1.000
_cell.length_b   1.000
_cell.length_c   1.000
_cell.angle_alpha   90.00
_cell.angle_beta   90.00
_cell.angle_gamma   90.00
#
_symmetry.space_group_name_H-M   'P 1'
#
loop_
_entity.id
_entity.type
_entity.pdbx_description
1 polymer ?
#
loop_
_entity_poly.entity_id
_entity_poly.type
_entity_poly.pdbx_seq_one_letter_code
_entity_poly.pdbx_strand_id
1 'polypeptide(L)'
;MKFFLANLCPFFASDYISLFCDGEPDVEGFNDAIDEVFRLHPLKKRILIVGEERVTKSLSNYIDVIPSLSITHYPCIMFYMNRSQMETVRVLQLPKVPAGYELGSANPDKDAEIITKTWRHARPNEMDQTKLQIDINLYAKAADMQKLILFYFYVFFRAKLRNFPSSCVRYNGNPVGFEMMDATGMLNHLFVLEQHRKKGLGSIIELDLAKKIINNGCKVYKCVELYNKTVLAGSKQSRFWSSVKDNDGNDVLIVFSIVVKE
;
A
#
# COMPACT_ATOMS: atom_id res chain seq x y z
N MET A 1 -7.60 14.69 23.50
CA MET A 1 -7.30 13.81 22.35
C MET A 1 -6.86 14.65 21.16
N LYS A 2 -5.85 14.23 20.38
CA LYS A 2 -5.42 14.93 19.14
C LYS A 2 -5.50 13.97 17.96
N PHE A 3 -6.49 14.15 17.09
CA PHE A 3 -6.50 13.47 15.80
C PHE A 3 -5.71 14.31 14.79
N PHE A 4 -4.74 13.69 14.12
CA PHE A 4 -4.04 14.31 13.01
C PHE A 4 -4.66 13.86 11.71
N LEU A 5 -5.39 14.76 11.05
CA LEU A 5 -5.85 14.52 9.69
C LEU A 5 -4.73 14.84 8.71
N ALA A 6 -4.09 13.82 8.17
CA ALA A 6 -3.15 13.97 7.06
C ALA A 6 -3.88 13.67 5.75
N ASN A 7 -4.44 14.70 5.10
CA ASN A 7 -4.83 14.57 3.69
C ASN A 7 -3.57 14.66 2.83
N LEU A 8 -2.98 13.50 2.53
CA LEU A 8 -1.65 13.43 1.92
C LEU A 8 -1.63 13.86 0.43
N CYS A 9 -2.77 14.12 -0.21
CA CYS A 9 -2.78 14.80 -1.51
C CYS A 9 -4.20 15.21 -1.97
N PRO A 10 -4.43 16.49 -2.32
CA PRO A 10 -5.71 16.95 -2.87
C PRO A 10 -6.00 16.45 -4.30
N PHE A 11 -5.07 15.72 -4.94
CA PHE A 11 -5.23 15.18 -6.30
C PHE A 11 -5.75 13.74 -6.37
N PHE A 12 -6.01 13.07 -5.24
CA PHE A 12 -6.44 11.67 -5.24
C PHE A 12 -7.96 11.52 -5.08
N ALA A 13 -8.56 10.68 -5.93
CA ALA A 13 -9.99 10.35 -5.93
C ALA A 13 -10.42 9.39 -4.80
N SER A 14 -9.59 9.19 -3.78
CA SER A 14 -9.93 8.48 -2.56
C SER A 14 -9.36 9.26 -1.39
N ASP A 15 -10.24 9.85 -0.61
CA ASP A 15 -9.87 10.44 0.67
C ASP A 15 -9.13 9.36 1.49
N TYR A 16 -7.97 9.74 2.03
CA TYR A 16 -7.15 8.92 2.91
C TYR A 16 -7.12 9.63 4.26
N ILE A 17 -7.53 8.94 5.31
CA ILE A 17 -7.46 9.46 6.68
C ILE A 17 -6.54 8.53 7.46
N SER A 18 -5.56 9.10 8.15
CA SER A 18 -4.81 8.38 9.17
C SER A 18 -5.36 8.78 10.53
N LEU A 19 -5.74 7.81 11.35
CA LEU A 19 -6.20 8.01 12.72
C LEU A 19 -5.08 7.65 13.69
N PHE A 20 -4.76 8.61 14.55
CA PHE A 20 -3.83 8.43 15.66
C PHE A 20 -4.49 8.94 16.93
N CYS A 21 -4.32 8.19 18.01
CA CYS A 21 -4.80 8.57 19.33
C CYS A 21 -3.66 8.37 20.33
N ASP A 22 -3.33 9.40 21.10
CA ASP A 22 -2.44 9.29 22.25
C ASP A 22 -3.28 9.00 23.50
N GLY A 23 -3.01 7.90 24.19
CA GLY A 23 -3.88 7.35 25.24
C GLY A 23 -5.14 6.65 24.71
N GLU A 24 -6.01 6.21 25.62
CA GLU A 24 -7.27 5.53 25.27
C GLU A 24 -8.28 6.48 24.61
N PRO A 25 -8.94 6.05 23.51
CA PRO A 25 -9.96 6.87 22.87
C PRO A 25 -11.21 6.96 23.76
N ASP A 26 -11.58 8.18 24.15
CA ASP A 26 -12.90 8.43 24.73
C ASP A 26 -13.97 8.45 23.62
N VAL A 27 -15.12 7.81 23.87
CA VAL A 27 -16.13 7.58 22.83
C VAL A 27 -16.73 8.88 22.31
N GLU A 28 -17.06 9.82 23.20
CA GLU A 28 -17.68 11.09 22.84
C GLU A 28 -16.73 11.92 21.97
N GLY A 29 -15.50 12.15 22.42
CA GLY A 29 -14.51 12.90 21.65
C GLY A 29 -14.12 12.20 20.35
N PHE A 30 -14.20 10.86 20.28
CA PHE A 30 -13.91 10.13 19.04
C PHE A 30 -15.02 10.40 18.03
N ASN A 31 -16.28 10.30 18.45
CA ASN A 31 -17.43 10.56 17.61
C ASN A 31 -17.44 12.01 17.11
N ASP A 32 -17.21 12.98 18.00
CA ASP A 32 -17.14 14.41 17.64
C ASP A 32 -16.07 14.67 16.57
N ALA A 33 -14.90 14.03 16.71
CA ALA A 33 -13.83 14.15 15.74
C ALA A 33 -14.21 13.53 14.39
N ILE A 34 -14.76 12.31 14.37
CA ILE A 34 -15.16 11.66 13.11
C ILE A 34 -16.29 12.45 12.42
N ASP A 35 -17.25 12.98 13.19
CA ASP A 35 -18.29 13.88 12.68
C ASP A 35 -17.67 15.11 12.02
N GLU A 36 -16.69 15.75 12.66
CA GLU A 36 -15.97 16.87 12.07
C GLU A 36 -15.24 16.47 10.78
N VAL A 37 -14.58 15.31 10.77
CA VAL A 37 -13.90 14.79 9.58
C VAL A 37 -14.87 14.57 8.44
N PHE A 38 -15.99 13.88 8.67
CA PHE A 38 -17.00 13.63 7.63
C PHE A 38 -17.76 14.89 7.21
N ARG A 39 -17.83 15.91 8.06
CA ARG A 39 -18.34 17.24 7.69
C ARG A 39 -17.37 17.97 6.76
N LEU A 40 -16.06 17.95 7.05
CA LEU A 40 -15.03 18.60 6.23
C LEU A 40 -14.74 17.83 4.93
N HIS A 41 -14.85 16.50 5.00
CA HIS A 41 -14.61 15.58 3.89
C HIS A 41 -15.83 14.65 3.72
N PRO A 42 -16.94 15.16 3.16
CA PRO A 42 -18.15 14.36 2.97
C PRO A 42 -17.88 13.09 2.17
N LEU A 43 -18.24 11.94 2.75
CA LEU A 43 -18.05 10.65 2.11
C LEU A 43 -18.91 10.55 0.83
N LYS A 44 -18.25 10.64 -0.33
CA LYS A 44 -18.92 10.57 -1.64
C LYS A 44 -19.23 9.15 -2.10
N LYS A 45 -18.32 8.20 -1.82
CA LYS A 45 -18.46 6.80 -2.24
C LYS A 45 -17.67 5.86 -1.33
N ARG A 46 -16.37 6.10 -1.22
CA ARG A 46 -15.46 5.28 -0.40
C ARG A 46 -14.33 6.12 0.17
N ILE A 47 -13.85 5.74 1.35
CA ILE A 47 -12.72 6.36 2.02
C ILE A 47 -11.84 5.27 2.62
N LEU A 48 -10.52 5.45 2.53
CA LEU A 48 -9.56 4.58 3.21
C LEU A 48 -9.16 5.25 4.52
N ILE A 49 -9.42 4.57 5.63
CA ILE A 49 -9.07 5.03 6.96
C ILE A 49 -8.05 4.04 7.54
N VAL A 50 -6.88 4.53 7.93
CA VAL A 50 -5.80 3.73 8.48
C VAL A 50 -5.55 4.13 9.92
N GLY A 51 -5.45 3.17 10.83
CA GLY A 51 -5.15 3.45 12.23
C GLY A 51 -4.73 2.22 12.99
N GLU A 52 -4.32 2.41 14.24
CA GLU A 52 -4.10 1.29 15.16
C GLU A 52 -5.41 0.56 15.48
N GLU A 53 -5.37 -0.75 15.71
CA GLU A 53 -6.57 -1.57 15.92
C GLU A 53 -7.54 -0.97 16.95
N ARG A 54 -7.03 -0.54 18.11
CA ARG A 54 -7.87 0.06 19.17
C ARG A 54 -8.66 1.29 18.70
N VAL A 55 -8.08 2.12 17.83
CA VAL A 55 -8.74 3.30 17.27
C VAL A 55 -9.73 2.89 16.19
N THR A 56 -9.37 1.91 15.36
CA THR A 56 -10.28 1.42 14.32
C THR A 56 -11.46 0.61 14.84
N LYS A 57 -11.38 0.04 16.05
CA LYS A 57 -12.54 -0.57 16.73
C LYS A 57 -13.59 0.49 17.09
N SER A 58 -13.16 1.65 17.59
CA SER A 58 -14.07 2.79 17.82
C SER A 58 -14.71 3.28 16.52
N LEU A 59 -13.94 3.28 15.42
CA LEU A 59 -14.48 3.58 14.09
C LEU A 59 -15.57 2.58 13.68
N SER A 60 -15.36 1.28 13.87
CA SER A 60 -16.37 0.26 13.55
C SER A 60 -17.67 0.53 14.31
N ASN A 61 -17.59 0.76 15.62
CA ASN A 61 -18.75 1.07 16.45
C ASN A 61 -19.50 2.33 15.98
N TYR A 62 -18.76 3.36 15.57
CA TYR A 62 -19.34 4.59 15.01
C TYR A 62 -20.01 4.34 13.64
N ILE A 63 -19.41 3.52 12.77
CA ILE A 63 -19.99 3.21 11.45
C ILE A 63 -21.21 2.30 11.56
N ASP A 64 -21.21 1.35 12.49
CA ASP A 64 -22.31 0.38 12.68
C ASP A 64 -23.65 1.04 13.04
N VAL A 65 -23.62 2.25 13.60
CA VAL A 65 -24.84 3.03 13.90
C VAL A 65 -25.34 3.87 12.72
N ILE A 66 -24.63 3.89 11.59
CA ILE A 66 -24.99 4.65 10.39
C ILE A 66 -25.41 3.67 9.28
N PRO A 67 -26.71 3.44 9.06
CA PRO A 67 -27.19 2.35 8.19
C PRO A 67 -26.75 2.43 6.72
N SER A 68 -26.41 3.63 6.23
CA SER A 68 -25.95 3.82 4.84
C SER A 68 -24.47 3.54 4.64
N LEU A 69 -23.74 3.17 5.70
CA LEU A 69 -22.30 2.96 5.65
C LEU A 69 -21.96 1.51 5.97
N SER A 70 -20.95 0.99 5.28
CA SER A 70 -20.33 -0.30 5.58
C SER A 70 -18.82 -0.14 5.70
N ILE A 71 -18.19 -0.99 6.51
CA ILE A 71 -16.75 -0.98 6.76
C ILE A 71 -16.15 -2.36 6.53
N THR A 72 -14.96 -2.40 5.93
CA THR A 72 -14.17 -3.63 5.75
C THR A 72 -12.74 -3.41 6.24
N HIS A 73 -12.22 -4.32 7.07
CA HIS A 73 -10.91 -4.20 7.69
C HIS A 73 -9.86 -5.13 7.06
N TYR A 74 -8.66 -4.59 6.88
CA TYR A 74 -7.47 -5.30 6.44
C TYR A 74 -6.35 -5.10 7.47
N PRO A 75 -6.38 -5.87 8.58
CA PRO A 75 -5.39 -5.74 9.65
C PRO A 75 -4.01 -6.22 9.20
N CYS A 76 -2.99 -5.44 9.53
CA CYS A 76 -1.60 -5.70 9.16
C CYS A 76 -0.68 -5.62 10.38
N ILE A 77 0.36 -6.45 10.41
CA ILE A 77 1.48 -6.27 11.35
C ILE A 77 2.49 -5.30 10.72
N MET A 78 2.91 -4.30 11.48
CA MET A 78 3.98 -3.40 11.08
C MET A 78 5.34 -4.01 11.41
N PHE A 79 6.18 -4.14 10.40
CA PHE A 79 7.58 -4.56 10.52
C PHE A 79 8.51 -3.39 10.22
N TYR A 80 9.66 -3.40 10.86
CA TYR A 80 10.72 -2.43 10.65
C TYR A 80 12.09 -3.09 10.68
N MET A 81 13.09 -2.40 10.14
CA MET A 81 14.49 -2.74 10.35
C MET A 81 15.09 -1.86 11.45
N ASN A 82 15.57 -2.47 12.52
CA ASN A 82 16.33 -1.76 13.55
C ASN A 82 17.71 -1.34 13.01
N ARG A 83 18.49 -0.56 13.79
CA ARG A 83 19.79 -0.03 13.35
C ARG A 83 20.75 -1.14 12.91
N SER A 84 20.88 -2.20 13.69
CA SER A 84 21.78 -3.33 13.38
C SER A 84 21.35 -4.07 12.10
N GLN A 85 20.04 -4.28 11.94
CA GLN A 85 19.48 -4.89 10.74
C GLN A 85 19.72 -4.03 9.49
N MET A 86 19.53 -2.71 9.57
CA MET A 86 19.81 -1.81 8.45
C MET A 86 21.30 -1.80 8.08
N GLU A 87 22.22 -1.78 9.05
CA GLU A 87 23.65 -1.88 8.75
C GLU A 87 23.98 -3.21 8.07
N THR A 88 23.40 -4.31 8.56
CA THR A 88 23.54 -5.63 7.95
C THR A 88 23.08 -5.62 6.49
N VAL A 89 21.90 -5.06 6.21
CA VAL A 89 21.34 -4.98 4.85
C VAL A 89 22.16 -4.03 3.96
N ARG A 90 22.66 -2.92 4.50
CA ARG A 90 23.48 -1.94 3.78
C ARG A 90 24.72 -2.59 3.18
N VAL A 91 25.42 -3.44 3.94
CA VAL A 91 26.64 -4.12 3.45
C VAL A 91 26.36 -5.48 2.83
N LEU A 92 25.11 -5.97 2.90
CA LEU A 92 24.74 -7.27 2.35
C LEU A 92 25.02 -7.35 0.86
N GLN A 93 25.77 -8.38 0.46
CA GLN A 93 25.80 -8.82 -0.93
C GLN A 93 24.54 -9.64 -1.19
N LEU A 94 23.66 -9.12 -2.05
CA LEU A 94 22.42 -9.79 -2.39
C LEU A 94 22.69 -11.10 -3.16
N PRO A 95 21.87 -12.14 -2.98
CA PRO A 95 21.91 -13.32 -3.83
C PRO A 95 21.79 -12.91 -5.30
N LYS A 96 22.59 -13.54 -6.16
CA LYS A 96 22.45 -13.35 -7.60
C LYS A 96 21.07 -13.86 -8.03
N VAL A 97 20.40 -13.10 -8.88
CA VAL A 97 19.21 -13.59 -9.57
C VAL A 97 19.57 -14.75 -10.50
N PRO A 98 18.64 -15.69 -10.78
CA PRO A 98 18.92 -16.82 -11.68
C PRO A 98 19.32 -16.38 -13.08
N ALA A 99 19.97 -17.27 -13.85
CA ALA A 99 20.35 -16.98 -15.23
C ALA A 99 19.14 -16.54 -16.08
N GLY A 100 19.33 -15.48 -16.88
CA GLY A 100 18.29 -14.85 -17.69
C GLY A 100 17.40 -13.84 -16.95
N TYR A 101 17.60 -13.67 -15.64
CA TYR A 101 16.96 -12.63 -14.85
C TYR A 101 17.92 -11.47 -14.59
N GLU A 102 17.37 -10.28 -14.45
CA GLU A 102 18.13 -9.06 -14.16
C GLU A 102 17.46 -8.29 -13.03
N LEU A 103 18.24 -7.82 -12.05
CA LEU A 103 17.76 -6.96 -10.97
C LEU A 103 18.05 -5.50 -11.31
N GLY A 104 17.08 -4.61 -11.07
CA GLY A 104 17.23 -3.18 -11.28
C GLY A 104 16.12 -2.39 -10.59
N SER A 105 15.80 -1.23 -11.16
CA SER A 105 14.64 -0.42 -10.76
C SER A 105 13.55 -0.48 -11.82
N ALA A 106 12.31 -0.21 -11.41
CA ALA A 106 11.22 -0.10 -12.35
C ALA A 106 11.41 1.15 -13.22
N ASN A 107 11.16 1.03 -14.52
CA ASN A 107 11.10 2.11 -15.48
C ASN A 107 9.67 2.68 -15.46
N PRO A 108 9.46 3.95 -15.07
CA PRO A 108 8.13 4.53 -14.95
C PRO A 108 7.32 4.53 -16.24
N ASP A 109 7.98 4.69 -17.40
CA ASP A 109 7.29 4.80 -18.68
C ASP A 109 6.96 3.42 -19.28
N LYS A 110 7.74 2.38 -18.95
CA LYS A 110 7.54 1.02 -19.48
C LYS A 110 6.77 0.09 -18.55
N ASP A 111 6.95 0.21 -17.24
CA ASP A 111 6.49 -0.81 -16.30
C ASP A 111 5.20 -0.44 -15.56
N ALA A 112 4.85 0.86 -15.51
CA ALA A 112 3.70 1.33 -14.73
C ALA A 112 2.39 0.62 -15.11
N GLU A 113 2.18 0.34 -16.39
CA GLU A 113 0.99 -0.37 -16.87
C GLU A 113 0.95 -1.83 -16.38
N ILE A 114 2.04 -2.59 -16.56
CA ILE A 114 2.10 -3.99 -16.13
C ILE A 114 1.93 -4.09 -14.61
N ILE A 115 2.60 -3.21 -13.86
CA ILE A 115 2.49 -3.17 -12.40
C ILE A 115 1.06 -2.90 -11.97
N THR A 116 0.40 -1.92 -12.60
CA THR A 116 -1.01 -1.58 -12.32
C THR A 116 -1.94 -2.78 -12.56
N LYS A 117 -1.68 -3.57 -13.63
CA LYS A 117 -2.49 -4.75 -13.97
C LYS A 117 -2.42 -5.90 -12.97
N THR A 118 -1.43 -5.92 -12.07
CA THR A 118 -1.29 -7.01 -11.06
C THR A 118 -2.10 -6.81 -9.79
N TRP A 119 -2.83 -5.70 -9.64
CA TRP A 119 -3.62 -5.42 -8.44
C TRP A 119 -4.87 -6.30 -8.34
N ARG A 120 -4.97 -7.09 -7.27
CA ARG A 120 -6.10 -8.00 -6.98
C ARG A 120 -7.47 -7.29 -6.91
N HIS A 121 -7.49 -6.00 -6.57
CA HIS A 121 -8.72 -5.20 -6.51
C HIS A 121 -9.04 -4.45 -7.81
N ALA A 122 -8.20 -4.56 -8.86
CA ALA A 122 -8.61 -4.24 -10.22
C ALA A 122 -9.50 -5.41 -10.70
N ARG A 123 -10.82 -5.21 -10.76
CA ARG A 123 -11.76 -6.35 -10.95
C ARG A 123 -11.85 -6.76 -12.43
N PRO A 124 -12.08 -8.06 -12.74
CA PRO A 124 -12.24 -8.57 -14.11
C PRO A 124 -13.37 -7.91 -14.92
N ASN A 125 -14.46 -7.49 -14.27
CA ASN A 125 -15.59 -6.79 -14.92
C ASN A 125 -15.24 -5.36 -15.36
N GLU A 126 -14.01 -4.90 -15.08
CA GLU A 126 -13.46 -3.65 -15.61
C GLU A 126 -12.57 -3.87 -16.86
N MET A 127 -12.38 -5.13 -17.28
CA MET A 127 -11.54 -5.49 -18.43
C MET A 127 -12.31 -5.60 -19.76
N ASP A 128 -13.61 -5.90 -19.74
CA ASP A 128 -14.40 -6.16 -20.96
C ASP A 128 -14.94 -4.91 -21.67
N GLN A 129 -14.80 -3.70 -21.09
CA GLN A 129 -15.24 -2.44 -21.74
C GLN A 129 -14.17 -1.80 -22.67
N THR A 130 -13.03 -2.46 -22.87
CA THR A 130 -11.83 -1.81 -23.43
C THR A 130 -11.35 -2.44 -24.74
N LYS A 131 -12.23 -2.56 -25.73
CA LYS A 131 -11.82 -2.81 -27.11
C LYS A 131 -12.51 -1.83 -28.06
N LEU A 132 -11.93 -0.64 -28.21
CA LEU A 132 -11.74 0.11 -29.46
C LEU A 132 -11.27 1.54 -29.13
N GLN A 133 -10.40 2.06 -29.99
CA GLN A 133 -9.47 3.15 -29.73
C GLN A 133 -9.86 4.40 -30.53
N ILE A 134 -9.45 5.57 -29.99
CA ILE A 134 -9.21 6.89 -30.64
C ILE A 134 -10.47 7.71 -31.00
N ASP A 135 -10.72 8.84 -30.30
CA ASP A 135 -10.30 10.19 -30.75
C ASP A 135 -10.56 11.28 -29.67
N ILE A 136 -9.72 12.31 -29.64
CA ILE A 136 -9.39 13.12 -28.45
C ILE A 136 -10.41 14.23 -28.06
N ASN A 137 -11.55 14.37 -28.73
CA ASN A 137 -12.38 15.59 -28.60
C ASN A 137 -13.84 15.42 -28.15
N LEU A 138 -14.27 14.25 -27.66
CA LEU A 138 -15.66 14.03 -27.24
C LEU A 138 -15.78 13.56 -25.79
N TYR A 139 -15.46 14.49 -24.89
CA TYR A 139 -16.18 14.65 -23.63
C TYR A 139 -17.68 14.83 -23.93
N ALA A 140 -18.48 13.77 -23.89
CA ALA A 140 -19.91 13.88 -23.60
C ALA A 140 -20.56 12.51 -23.37
N LYS A 141 -20.99 12.29 -22.12
CA LYS A 141 -22.07 11.38 -21.69
C LYS A 141 -21.69 9.90 -21.42
N ALA A 142 -21.32 9.69 -20.16
CA ALA A 142 -21.80 8.62 -19.29
C ALA A 142 -21.28 7.16 -19.41
N ALA A 143 -20.18 6.88 -20.11
CA ALA A 143 -19.62 5.51 -20.17
C ALA A 143 -18.16 5.33 -19.69
N ASP A 144 -17.53 6.36 -19.10
CA ASP A 144 -16.07 6.50 -19.07
C ASP A 144 -15.44 6.53 -17.66
N MET A 145 -15.83 5.62 -16.77
CA MET A 145 -15.28 5.60 -15.39
C MET A 145 -14.01 4.72 -15.26
N GLN A 146 -13.91 3.63 -16.03
CA GLN A 146 -12.82 2.64 -15.91
C GLN A 146 -11.50 3.11 -16.51
N LYS A 147 -11.52 3.78 -17.68
CA LYS A 147 -10.32 4.39 -18.28
C LYS A 147 -9.78 5.53 -17.45
N LEU A 148 -10.68 6.31 -16.82
CA LEU A 148 -10.30 7.36 -15.89
C LEU A 148 -9.55 6.77 -14.69
N ILE A 149 -10.08 5.68 -14.10
CA ILE A 149 -9.45 5.00 -12.94
C ILE A 149 -8.09 4.41 -13.30
N LEU A 150 -7.97 3.69 -14.43
CA LEU A 150 -6.70 3.14 -14.91
C LEU A 150 -5.69 4.24 -15.27
N PHE A 151 -6.14 5.35 -15.86
CA PHE A 151 -5.30 6.51 -16.14
C PHE A 151 -4.83 7.18 -14.84
N TYR A 152 -5.70 7.34 -13.83
CA TYR A 152 -5.32 7.84 -12.52
C TYR A 152 -4.29 6.93 -11.84
N PHE A 153 -4.49 5.61 -11.86
CA PHE A 153 -3.51 4.67 -11.33
C PHE A 153 -2.20 4.72 -12.12
N TYR A 154 -2.24 4.76 -13.45
CA TYR A 154 -1.05 4.90 -14.29
C TYR A 154 -0.26 6.18 -13.97
N VAL A 155 -0.94 7.34 -13.90
CA VAL A 155 -0.31 8.62 -13.54
C VAL A 155 0.28 8.55 -12.14
N PHE A 156 -0.45 7.95 -11.19
CA PHE A 156 0.01 7.78 -9.82
C PHE A 156 1.23 6.87 -9.70
N PHE A 157 1.22 5.70 -10.34
CA PHE A 157 2.35 4.78 -10.33
C PHE A 157 3.54 5.38 -11.06
N ARG A 158 3.33 6.06 -12.18
CA ARG A 158 4.38 6.77 -12.88
C ARG A 158 5.01 7.86 -12.00
N ALA A 159 4.20 8.62 -11.26
CA ALA A 159 4.70 9.59 -10.30
C ALA A 159 5.46 8.93 -9.15
N LYS A 160 4.96 7.82 -8.59
CA LYS A 160 5.66 7.06 -7.54
C LYS A 160 7.00 6.52 -8.03
N LEU A 161 7.02 5.84 -9.18
CA LEU A 161 8.23 5.24 -9.74
C LEU A 161 9.28 6.30 -10.14
N ARG A 162 8.85 7.53 -10.43
CA ARG A 162 9.75 8.66 -10.72
C ARG A 162 10.38 9.26 -9.48
N ASN A 163 9.60 9.37 -8.40
CA ASN A 163 9.98 10.16 -7.23
C ASN A 163 10.43 9.31 -6.04
N PHE A 164 10.11 8.01 -6.04
CA PHE A 164 10.40 7.10 -4.94
C PHE A 164 11.21 5.88 -5.41
N PRO A 165 12.08 5.33 -4.54
CA PRO A 165 12.81 4.11 -4.85
C PRO A 165 11.89 2.95 -5.23
N SER A 166 12.34 2.17 -6.20
CA SER A 166 11.71 0.92 -6.61
C SER A 166 12.76 -0.15 -6.88
N SER A 167 12.35 -1.40 -6.74
CA SER A 167 13.12 -2.57 -7.17
C SER A 167 12.30 -3.38 -8.15
N CYS A 168 12.95 -3.91 -9.17
CA CYS A 168 12.32 -4.70 -10.22
C CYS A 168 13.26 -5.81 -10.68
N VAL A 169 12.73 -7.01 -10.80
CA VAL A 169 13.37 -8.12 -11.50
C VAL A 169 12.74 -8.27 -12.86
N ARG A 170 13.58 -8.36 -13.89
CA ARG A 170 13.19 -8.62 -15.27
C ARG A 170 13.54 -10.03 -15.70
N TYR A 171 12.79 -10.56 -16.65
CA TYR A 171 13.11 -11.77 -17.40
C TYR A 171 12.85 -11.51 -18.88
N ASN A 172 13.86 -11.69 -19.73
CA ASN A 172 13.82 -11.32 -21.15
C ASN A 172 13.33 -9.87 -21.38
N GLY A 173 13.83 -8.92 -20.58
CA GLY A 173 13.48 -7.50 -20.65
C GLY A 173 12.14 -7.10 -20.01
N ASN A 174 11.26 -8.05 -19.69
CA ASN A 174 9.94 -7.76 -19.12
C ASN A 174 9.95 -7.76 -17.59
N PRO A 175 9.24 -6.83 -16.91
CA PRO A 175 9.15 -6.84 -15.45
C PRO A 175 8.33 -8.07 -14.98
N VAL A 176 8.93 -8.88 -14.12
CA VAL A 176 8.30 -10.13 -13.61
C VAL A 176 8.16 -10.17 -12.10
N GLY A 177 8.88 -9.30 -11.40
CA GLY A 177 8.65 -9.01 -10.00
C GLY A 177 9.08 -7.59 -9.67
N PHE A 178 8.43 -6.98 -8.70
CA PHE A 178 8.67 -5.59 -8.33
C PHE A 178 8.16 -5.29 -6.93
N GLU A 179 8.69 -4.20 -6.39
CA GLU A 179 8.24 -3.55 -5.15
C GLU A 179 8.63 -2.07 -5.23
N MET A 180 7.90 -1.22 -4.51
CA MET A 180 8.17 0.22 -4.49
C MET A 180 7.91 0.81 -3.12
N MET A 181 8.51 1.96 -2.86
CA MET A 181 8.16 2.76 -1.70
C MET A 181 6.85 3.52 -1.97
N ASP A 182 5.96 3.60 -0.99
CA ASP A 182 4.76 4.43 -1.06
C ASP A 182 4.97 5.85 -0.52
N ALA A 183 3.91 6.66 -0.57
CA ALA A 183 3.95 8.06 -0.14
C ALA A 183 4.18 8.25 1.37
N THR A 184 4.00 7.18 2.17
CA THR A 184 4.28 7.19 3.61
C THR A 184 5.71 6.72 3.92
N GLY A 185 6.49 6.36 2.90
CA GLY A 185 7.86 5.87 3.04
C GLY A 185 7.96 4.37 3.34
N MET A 186 6.86 3.62 3.25
CA MET A 186 6.84 2.17 3.49
C MET A 186 7.13 1.38 2.21
N LEU A 187 7.72 0.20 2.36
CA LEU A 187 7.78 -0.82 1.31
C LEU A 187 6.35 -1.29 1.01
N ASN A 188 6.00 -1.26 -0.27
CA ASN A 188 4.65 -1.55 -0.73
C ASN A 188 4.65 -2.24 -2.10
N HIS A 189 3.58 -3.00 -2.36
CA HIS A 189 3.34 -3.71 -3.61
C HIS A 189 4.42 -4.71 -4.01
N LEU A 190 4.96 -5.46 -3.05
CA LEU A 190 5.80 -6.61 -3.38
C LEU A 190 4.97 -7.63 -4.15
N PHE A 191 5.34 -7.85 -5.40
CA PHE A 191 4.65 -8.80 -6.27
C PHE A 191 5.64 -9.53 -7.17
N VAL A 192 5.37 -10.81 -7.40
CA VAL A 192 6.06 -11.64 -8.38
C VAL A 192 5.00 -12.39 -9.18
N LEU A 193 5.06 -12.29 -10.50
CA LEU A 193 4.18 -13.02 -11.41
C LEU A 193 4.28 -14.54 -11.13
N GLU A 194 3.15 -15.22 -11.16
CA GLU A 194 3.03 -16.59 -10.65
C GLU A 194 4.02 -17.56 -11.29
N GLN A 195 4.17 -17.49 -12.61
CA GLN A 195 5.11 -18.31 -13.39
C GLN A 195 6.60 -18.03 -13.07
N HIS A 196 6.91 -16.96 -12.35
CA HIS A 196 8.25 -16.59 -11.89
C HIS A 196 8.47 -16.79 -10.37
N ARG A 197 7.50 -17.33 -9.63
CA ARG A 197 7.62 -17.57 -8.18
C ARG A 197 8.51 -18.78 -7.84
N LYS A 198 8.75 -18.99 -6.53
CA LYS A 198 9.59 -20.06 -5.95
C LYS A 198 11.07 -20.03 -6.36
N LYS A 199 11.56 -18.86 -6.78
CA LYS A 199 12.95 -18.62 -7.19
C LYS A 199 13.69 -17.62 -6.27
N GLY A 200 13.12 -17.30 -5.11
CA GLY A 200 13.68 -16.31 -4.18
C GLY A 200 13.55 -14.84 -4.60
N LEU A 201 12.93 -14.56 -5.76
CA LEU A 201 12.88 -13.21 -6.34
C LEU A 201 12.26 -12.16 -5.40
N GLY A 202 11.19 -12.51 -4.69
CA GLY A 202 10.52 -11.58 -3.78
C GLY A 202 11.44 -11.07 -2.68
N SER A 203 12.22 -11.95 -2.06
CA SER A 203 13.19 -11.56 -1.02
C SER A 203 14.36 -10.74 -1.59
N ILE A 204 14.79 -11.03 -2.81
CA ILE A 204 15.84 -10.24 -3.49
C ILE A 204 15.34 -8.82 -3.74
N ILE A 205 14.12 -8.68 -4.28
CA ILE A 205 13.46 -7.39 -4.53
C ILE A 205 13.31 -6.60 -3.22
N GLU A 206 12.81 -7.25 -2.17
CA GLU A 206 12.57 -6.61 -0.87
C GLU A 206 13.86 -6.09 -0.23
N LEU A 207 14.92 -6.89 -0.22
CA LEU A 207 16.20 -6.48 0.36
C LEU A 207 16.94 -5.45 -0.51
N ASP A 208 16.79 -5.50 -1.83
CA ASP A 208 17.31 -4.49 -2.74
C ASP A 208 16.61 -3.13 -2.54
N LEU A 209 15.28 -3.13 -2.45
CA LEU A 209 14.52 -1.92 -2.16
C LEU A 209 14.86 -1.35 -0.78
N ALA A 210 14.92 -2.19 0.25
CA ALA A 210 15.34 -1.78 1.59
C ALA A 210 16.73 -1.14 1.56
N LYS A 211 17.69 -1.72 0.83
CA LYS A 211 19.04 -1.17 0.67
C LYS A 211 19.03 0.20 -0.02
N LYS A 212 18.22 0.38 -1.07
CA LYS A 212 18.03 1.67 -1.73
C LYS A 212 17.47 2.72 -0.77
N ILE A 213 16.47 2.37 0.04
CA ILE A 213 15.86 3.26 1.03
C ILE A 213 16.88 3.66 2.11
N ILE A 214 17.65 2.69 2.64
CA ILE A 214 18.71 2.93 3.63
C ILE A 214 19.80 3.87 3.08
N ASN A 215 20.18 3.70 1.82
CA ASN A 215 21.19 4.54 1.17
C ASN A 215 20.72 5.97 0.93
N ASN A 216 19.40 6.20 0.91
CA ASN A 216 18.80 7.54 0.89
C ASN A 216 18.59 8.13 2.30
N GLY A 217 19.12 7.48 3.35
CA GLY A 217 19.03 7.95 4.73
C GLY A 217 17.69 7.66 5.43
N CYS A 218 16.81 6.89 4.80
CA CYS A 218 15.48 6.59 5.32
C CYS A 218 15.48 5.32 6.19
N LYS A 219 14.52 5.28 7.13
CA LYS A 219 14.18 4.06 7.88
C LYS A 219 13.30 3.16 7.01
N VAL A 220 13.35 1.86 7.27
CA VAL A 220 12.66 0.84 6.48
C VAL A 220 11.51 0.26 7.27
N TYR A 221 10.30 0.37 6.72
CA TYR A 221 9.06 -0.14 7.28
C TYR A 221 8.26 -0.90 6.23
N LYS A 222 7.47 -1.89 6.66
CA LYS A 222 6.47 -2.55 5.82
C LYS A 222 5.27 -3.00 6.64
N CYS A 223 4.11 -3.09 6.01
CA CYS A 223 2.92 -3.72 6.59
C CYS A 223 2.66 -5.06 5.91
N VAL A 224 2.40 -6.10 6.71
CA VAL A 224 2.01 -7.41 6.20
C VAL A 224 0.63 -7.77 6.72
N GLU A 225 -0.31 -7.92 5.80
CA GLU A 225 -1.70 -8.29 6.09
C GLU A 225 -1.78 -9.65 6.80
N LEU A 226 -2.62 -9.75 7.83
CA LEU A 226 -2.79 -10.97 8.63
C LEU A 226 -3.28 -12.17 7.81
N TYR A 227 -3.97 -11.93 6.69
CA TYR A 227 -4.45 -12.97 5.79
C TYR A 227 -3.37 -13.47 4.82
N ASN A 228 -2.27 -12.73 4.66
CA ASN A 228 -1.12 -13.16 3.85
C ASN A 228 -0.16 -14.04 4.68
N LYS A 229 -0.62 -15.25 5.01
CA LYS A 229 0.08 -16.17 5.93
C LYS A 229 1.52 -16.47 5.51
N THR A 230 1.79 -16.60 4.21
CA THR A 230 3.13 -16.90 3.69
C THR A 230 4.10 -15.74 3.93
N VAL A 231 3.73 -14.51 3.57
CA VAL A 231 4.59 -13.34 3.77
C VAL A 231 4.73 -13.03 5.25
N LEU A 232 3.68 -13.25 6.04
CA LEU A 232 3.70 -13.04 7.48
C LEU A 232 4.67 -13.99 8.18
N ALA A 233 4.59 -15.30 7.89
CA ALA A 233 5.51 -16.30 8.43
C ALA A 233 6.97 -16.00 8.03
N GLY A 234 7.20 -15.69 6.75
CA GLY A 234 8.53 -15.32 6.26
C GLY A 234 9.09 -14.06 6.92
N SER A 235 8.25 -13.06 7.18
CA SER A 235 8.67 -11.83 7.84
C SER A 235 8.99 -12.06 9.32
N LYS A 236 8.22 -12.88 10.04
CA LYS A 236 8.49 -13.24 11.44
C LYS A 236 9.77 -14.07 11.62
N GLN A 237 10.10 -14.93 10.65
CA GLN A 237 11.31 -15.76 10.69
C GLN A 237 12.56 -15.05 10.16
N SER A 238 12.40 -13.92 9.48
CA SER A 238 13.52 -13.20 8.87
C SER A 238 14.38 -12.52 9.93
N ARG A 239 15.69 -12.76 9.85
CA ARG A 239 16.67 -12.01 10.66
C ARG A 239 16.71 -10.51 10.38
N PHE A 240 16.16 -10.08 9.24
CA PHE A 240 16.20 -8.69 8.79
C PHE A 240 15.03 -7.84 9.31
N TRP A 241 13.99 -8.46 9.87
CA TRP A 241 12.78 -7.78 10.27
C TRP A 241 12.52 -7.93 11.77
N SER A 242 12.02 -6.86 12.37
CA SER A 242 11.42 -6.89 13.71
C SER A 242 9.97 -6.40 13.58
N SER A 243 9.03 -7.02 14.28
CA SER A 243 7.68 -6.47 14.40
C SER A 243 7.65 -5.38 15.47
N VAL A 244 6.81 -4.37 15.25
CA VAL A 244 6.54 -3.35 16.28
C VAL A 244 5.72 -3.99 17.39
N LYS A 245 6.12 -3.73 18.64
CA LYS A 245 5.51 -4.30 19.83
C LYS A 245 4.83 -3.23 20.67
N ASP A 246 3.69 -3.56 21.25
CA ASP A 246 3.07 -2.76 22.30
C ASP A 246 3.77 -2.98 23.66
N ASN A 247 3.26 -2.33 24.71
CA ASN A 247 3.81 -2.42 26.06
C ASN A 247 3.72 -3.84 26.65
N ASP A 248 2.79 -4.66 26.16
CA ASP A 248 2.59 -6.04 26.59
C ASP A 248 3.39 -7.06 25.75
N GLY A 249 4.13 -6.58 24.74
CA GLY A 249 4.94 -7.41 23.84
C GLY A 249 4.15 -8.03 22.67
N ASN A 250 2.89 -7.66 22.48
CA ASN A 250 2.07 -8.11 21.35
C ASN A 250 2.43 -7.33 20.08
N ASP A 251 2.18 -7.92 18.91
CA ASP A 251 2.39 -7.22 17.64
C ASP A 251 1.37 -6.08 17.49
N VAL A 252 1.86 -4.85 17.26
CA VAL A 252 0.98 -3.71 16.96
C VAL A 252 0.31 -3.94 15.61
N LEU A 253 -1.02 -3.84 15.60
CA LEU A 253 -1.85 -3.98 14.42
C LEU A 253 -2.21 -2.61 13.85
N ILE A 254 -1.80 -2.38 12.60
CA ILE A 254 -2.24 -1.26 11.79
C ILE A 254 -3.34 -1.77 10.86
N VAL A 255 -4.54 -1.20 10.99
CA VAL A 255 -5.74 -1.65 10.28
C VAL A 255 -6.07 -0.67 9.17
N PHE A 256 -6.06 -1.17 7.94
CA PHE A 256 -6.53 -0.45 6.77
C PHE A 256 -8.02 -0.72 6.61
N SER A 257 -8.85 0.28 6.83
CA SER A 257 -10.31 0.17 6.85
C SER A 257 -10.91 0.89 5.63
N ILE A 258 -11.66 0.17 4.81
CA ILE A 258 -12.40 0.78 3.70
C ILE A 258 -13.82 1.02 4.19
N VAL A 259 -14.21 2.29 4.29
CA VAL A 259 -15.61 2.67 4.56
C VAL A 259 -16.27 3.01 3.23
N VAL A 260 -17.44 2.45 2.98
CA VAL A 260 -18.24 2.62 1.76
C VAL A 260 -19.59 3.21 2.14
N LYS A 261 -20.06 4.17 1.34
CA LYS A 261 -21.43 4.64 1.39
C LYS A 261 -22.25 3.91 0.33
N GLU A 262 -23.29 3.22 0.77
CA GLU A 262 -24.22 2.47 -0.08
C GLU A 262 -25.11 3.38 -0.93
#